data_AF-A0A2G9LJK4-F1
#
_entry.id   AF-A0A2G9LJK4-F1
#
_cell.length_a   1.000
_cell.length_b   1.000
_cell.length_c   1.000
_cell.angle_alpha   90.00
_cell.angle_beta   90.00
_cell.angle_gamma   90.00
#
_symmetry.space_group_name_H-M   'P 1'
#
loop_
_entity.id
_entity.type
_entity.pdbx_description
1 polymer ?
#
loop_
_entity_poly.entity_id
_entity_poly.type
_entity_poly.pdbx_seq_one_letter_code
_entity_poly.pdbx_strand_id
1 'polypeptide(L)'
;MSYLGLKYVKEIKNYYKRLIEIAIEEGDKVKKAIGYAKFGAACSNIGDFRKAIIYYNISLKIFKKIGDKPNESMCYTNIGVAYYYLGDFKKAIEFNENSLKI
;
A
#
# COMPACT_ATOMS: atom_id res chain seq x y z
N MET A 1 -2.61 -18.72 -17.21
CA MET A 1 -1.46 -18.00 -16.60
C MET A 1 -0.19 -18.71 -17.01
N SER A 2 0.73 -18.04 -17.71
CA SER A 2 2.00 -18.64 -18.16
C SER A 2 2.97 -18.83 -16.99
N TYR A 3 3.84 -19.85 -17.09
CA TYR A 3 4.92 -20.14 -16.12
C TYR A 3 5.77 -18.89 -15.79
N LEU A 4 5.94 -18.01 -16.78
CA LEU A 4 6.66 -16.74 -16.65
C LEU A 4 5.98 -15.77 -15.66
N GLY A 5 4.64 -15.68 -15.69
CA GLY A 5 3.88 -14.82 -14.78
C GLY A 5 3.94 -15.30 -13.33
N LEU A 6 3.89 -16.60 -13.10
CA LEU A 6 4.04 -17.18 -11.75
C LEU A 6 5.44 -16.96 -11.18
N LYS A 7 6.49 -17.07 -12.01
CA LYS A 7 7.88 -16.78 -11.61
C LYS A 7 8.04 -15.30 -11.20
N TYR A 8 7.50 -14.38 -12.01
CA TYR A 8 7.56 -12.94 -11.74
C TYR A 8 6.85 -12.56 -10.43
N VAL A 9 5.66 -13.12 -10.19
CA VAL A 9 4.92 -12.89 -8.93
C VAL A 9 5.69 -13.42 -7.72
N LYS A 10 6.38 -14.56 -7.87
CA LYS A 10 7.19 -15.14 -6.79
C LYS A 10 8.45 -14.33 -6.49
N GLU A 11 9.12 -13.82 -7.51
CA GLU A 11 10.28 -12.92 -7.37
C GLU A 11 9.90 -11.59 -6.73
N ILE A 12 8.81 -10.97 -7.19
CA ILE A 12 8.23 -9.75 -6.58
C ILE A 12 7.94 -9.99 -5.11
N LYS A 13 7.24 -11.09 -4.77
CA LYS A 13 6.92 -11.44 -3.40
C LYS A 13 8.17 -11.61 -2.53
N ASN A 14 9.22 -12.25 -3.05
CA ASN A 14 10.48 -12.45 -2.32
C ASN A 14 11.30 -11.16 -2.17
N TYR A 15 11.40 -10.37 -3.24
CA TYR A 15 12.09 -9.07 -3.22
C TYR A 15 11.51 -8.16 -2.15
N TYR A 16 10.18 -8.06 -2.11
CA TYR A 16 9.52 -7.22 -1.13
C TYR A 16 9.49 -7.84 0.29
N LYS A 17 9.47 -9.18 0.43
CA LYS A 17 9.64 -9.85 1.74
C LYS A 17 10.99 -9.49 2.37
N ARG A 18 12.06 -9.52 1.57
CA ARG A 18 13.41 -9.15 2.00
C ARG A 18 13.50 -7.69 2.42
N LEU A 19 12.80 -6.78 1.72
CA LEU A 19 12.70 -5.37 2.13
C LEU A 19 12.00 -5.18 3.49
N ILE A 20 11.00 -6.02 3.81
CA ILE A 20 10.36 -6.01 5.14
C ILE A 20 11.31 -6.52 6.21
N GLU A 21 12.03 -7.61 5.96
CA GLU A 21 13.00 -8.19 6.92
C GLU A 21 14.10 -7.18 7.26
N ILE A 22 14.65 -6.48 6.26
CA ILE A 22 15.61 -5.37 6.47
C ILE A 22 14.99 -4.22 7.28
N ALA A 23 13.72 -3.88 7.04
CA ALA A 23 13.00 -2.85 7.79
C ALA A 23 12.53 -3.30 9.19
N ILE A 24 12.68 -4.59 9.54
CA ILE A 24 12.45 -5.12 10.90
C ILE A 24 13.74 -5.02 11.73
N GLU A 25 14.91 -5.17 11.11
CA GLU A 25 16.21 -5.09 11.78
C GLU A 25 16.64 -3.65 12.09
N GLU A 26 16.27 -2.68 11.24
CA GLU A 26 16.54 -1.26 11.49
C GLU A 26 15.26 -0.55 11.92
N GLY A 27 15.27 0.18 13.04
CA GLY A 27 14.14 0.96 13.58
C GLY A 27 13.58 2.10 12.69
N ASP A 28 13.80 2.03 11.38
CA ASP A 28 13.36 3.00 10.38
C ASP A 28 11.91 2.77 9.98
N LYS A 29 11.02 3.37 10.77
CA LYS A 29 9.57 3.40 10.54
C LYS A 29 9.23 3.95 9.14
N VAL A 30 10.05 4.84 8.56
CA VAL A 30 9.81 5.42 7.24
C VAL A 30 10.03 4.36 6.15
N LYS A 31 11.17 3.67 6.15
CA LYS A 31 11.45 2.57 5.21
C LYS A 31 10.37 1.50 5.28
N LYS A 32 9.92 1.14 6.49
CA LYS A 32 8.85 0.16 6.70
C LYS A 32 7.52 0.61 6.09
N ALA A 33 7.11 1.86 6.29
CA ALA A 33 5.90 2.41 5.72
C ALA A 33 5.95 2.41 4.18
N ILE A 34 7.05 2.88 3.60
CA ILE A 34 7.30 2.84 2.15
C ILE A 34 7.22 1.41 1.62
N GLY A 35 7.79 0.43 2.33
CA GLY A 35 7.69 -0.99 1.99
C GLY A 35 6.24 -1.44 1.85
N TYR A 36 5.39 -1.17 2.85
CA TYR A 36 3.97 -1.52 2.78
C TYR A 36 3.23 -0.76 1.66
N ALA A 37 3.51 0.51 1.43
CA ALA A 37 2.93 1.24 0.30
C ALA A 37 3.27 0.58 -1.05
N LYS A 38 4.51 0.10 -1.22
CA LYS A 38 4.93 -0.65 -2.42
C LYS A 38 4.19 -1.98 -2.56
N PHE A 39 3.92 -2.70 -1.47
CA PHE A 39 3.06 -3.89 -1.51
C PHE A 39 1.63 -3.56 -1.90
N GLY A 40 1.09 -2.45 -1.38
CA GLY A 40 -0.21 -1.93 -1.77
C GLY A 40 -0.28 -1.73 -3.29
N ALA A 41 0.70 -1.02 -3.85
CA ALA A 41 0.79 -0.74 -5.28
C ALA A 41 0.92 -2.03 -6.11
N ALA A 42 1.77 -2.96 -5.67
CA ALA A 42 1.93 -4.24 -6.35
C ALA A 42 0.61 -5.05 -6.37
N CYS A 43 -0.16 -5.04 -5.27
CA CYS A 43 -1.46 -5.69 -5.21
C CYS A 43 -2.48 -5.01 -6.13
N SER A 44 -2.52 -3.67 -6.16
CA SER A 44 -3.37 -2.91 -7.09
C SER A 44 -3.06 -3.24 -8.55
N ASN A 45 -1.77 -3.32 -8.92
CA ASN A 45 -1.34 -3.62 -10.29
C ASN A 45 -1.76 -5.02 -10.77
N ILE A 46 -1.93 -5.99 -9.86
CA ILE A 46 -2.43 -7.33 -10.20
C ILE A 46 -3.94 -7.48 -9.97
N GLY A 47 -4.65 -6.39 -9.64
CA GLY A 47 -6.09 -6.37 -9.41
C GLY A 47 -6.56 -6.88 -8.04
N ASP A 48 -5.64 -7.17 -7.11
CA ASP A 48 -5.99 -7.57 -5.74
C ASP A 48 -6.20 -6.35 -4.85
N PHE A 49 -7.27 -5.60 -5.12
CA PHE A 49 -7.55 -4.33 -4.45
C PHE A 49 -7.85 -4.50 -2.95
N ARG A 50 -8.43 -5.61 -2.52
CA ARG A 50 -8.68 -5.90 -1.09
C ARG A 50 -7.35 -5.99 -0.34
N LYS A 51 -6.36 -6.67 -0.91
CA LYS A 51 -5.03 -6.77 -0.30
C LYS A 51 -4.26 -5.47 -0.39
N ALA A 52 -4.45 -4.70 -1.47
CA ALA A 52 -3.89 -3.36 -1.59
C ALA A 52 -4.34 -2.45 -0.44
N ILE A 53 -5.64 -2.45 -0.13
CA ILE A 53 -6.23 -1.67 0.98
C ILE A 53 -5.58 -2.03 2.31
N ILE A 54 -5.35 -3.33 2.59
CA ILE A 54 -4.71 -3.77 3.84
C ILE A 54 -3.32 -3.16 3.96
N TYR A 55 -2.49 -3.27 2.92
CA TYR A 55 -1.11 -2.77 2.97
C TYR A 55 -1.04 -1.24 3.02
N TYR A 56 -1.87 -0.53 2.25
CA TYR A 56 -1.94 0.92 2.35
C TYR A 56 -2.40 1.40 3.72
N ASN A 57 -3.33 0.70 4.40
CA ASN A 57 -3.73 1.04 5.76
C ASN A 57 -2.62 0.84 6.80
N ILE A 58 -1.80 -0.21 6.65
CA ILE A 58 -0.63 -0.41 7.51
C ILE A 58 0.37 0.74 7.31
N SER A 59 0.66 1.09 6.05
CA SER A 59 1.52 2.22 5.69
C SER A 59 1.00 3.54 6.27
N LEU A 60 -0.29 3.82 6.05
CA LEU A 60 -0.99 4.99 6.56
C LEU A 60 -0.84 5.13 8.07
N LYS A 61 -1.07 4.04 8.83
CA LYS A 61 -0.94 4.05 10.29
C LYS A 61 0.47 4.44 10.75
N ILE A 62 1.51 4.08 9.98
CA ILE A 62 2.89 4.44 10.31
C ILE A 62 3.15 5.91 9.96
N PHE A 63 2.80 6.36 8.76
CA PHE A 63 2.96 7.75 8.34
C PHE A 63 2.23 8.74 9.27
N LYS A 64 1.02 8.39 9.73
CA LYS A 64 0.29 9.12 10.78
C LYS A 64 1.08 9.25 12.08
N LYS A 65 1.71 8.16 12.52
CA LYS A 65 2.48 8.13 13.77
C LYS A 65 3.77 8.96 13.72
N ILE A 66 4.37 9.09 12.55
CA ILE A 66 5.61 9.85 12.37
C ILE A 66 5.36 11.28 11.85
N GLY A 67 4.12 11.66 11.58
CA GLY A 67 3.76 13.01 11.13
C GLY A 67 4.03 13.30 9.66
N ASP A 68 4.21 12.27 8.82
CA ASP A 68 4.50 12.43 7.40
C ASP A 68 3.19 12.64 6.61
N LYS A 69 2.81 13.92 6.48
CA LYS A 69 1.58 14.33 5.82
C LYS A 69 1.52 14.00 4.32
N PRO A 70 2.57 14.26 3.51
CA PRO A 70 2.55 13.89 2.10
C PRO A 70 2.27 12.39 1.89
N ASN A 71 2.95 11.51 2.63
CA ASN A 71 2.75 10.08 2.49
C ASN A 71 1.45 9.58 3.16
N GLU A 72 0.94 10.28 4.17
CA GLU A 72 -0.42 10.06 4.71
C GLU A 72 -1.47 10.30 3.61
N SER A 73 -1.40 11.44 2.91
CA SER A 73 -2.32 11.78 1.82
C SER A 73 -2.25 10.77 0.67
N MET A 74 -1.03 10.40 0.24
CA MET A 74 -0.83 9.36 -0.78
C MET A 74 -1.51 8.03 -0.41
N CYS A 75 -1.42 7.61 0.85
CA CYS A 75 -2.07 6.37 1.27
C CYS A 75 -3.60 6.49 1.23
N TYR A 76 -4.17 7.62 1.66
CA TYR A 76 -5.62 7.85 1.55
C TYR A 76 -6.09 7.80 0.09
N THR A 77 -5.42 8.51 -0.83
CA THR A 77 -5.76 8.49 -2.26
C THR A 77 -5.75 7.07 -2.82
N ASN A 78 -4.70 6.30 -2.54
CA ASN A 78 -4.57 4.94 -3.08
C ASN A 78 -5.59 3.97 -2.49
N ILE A 79 -6.01 4.14 -1.24
CA ILE A 79 -7.12 3.37 -0.65
C ILE A 79 -8.43 3.76 -1.33
N GLY A 80 -8.66 5.06 -1.58
CA GLY A 80 -9.84 5.55 -2.29
C GLY A 80 -9.96 4.94 -3.69
N VAL A 81 -8.85 4.93 -4.44
CA VAL A 81 -8.75 4.27 -5.76
C VAL A 81 -9.04 2.78 -5.67
N ALA A 82 -8.49 2.08 -4.67
CA ALA A 82 -8.76 0.66 -4.50
C ALA A 82 -10.25 0.37 -4.19
N TYR A 83 -10.91 1.20 -3.39
CA TYR A 83 -12.36 1.08 -3.16
C TYR A 83 -13.18 1.40 -4.41
N TYR A 84 -12.75 2.37 -5.22
CA TYR A 84 -13.39 2.66 -6.51
C TYR A 84 -13.40 1.43 -7.42
N TYR A 85 -12.27 0.73 -7.56
CA TYR A 85 -12.20 -0.49 -8.35
C TYR A 85 -12.97 -1.68 -7.75
N LEU A 86 -13.27 -1.65 -6.45
CA LEU A 86 -14.15 -2.61 -5.79
C LEU A 86 -15.64 -2.26 -5.90
N GLY A 87 -15.99 -1.10 -6.47
CA GLY A 87 -17.36 -0.60 -6.58
C GLY A 87 -17.92 0.03 -5.29
N ASP A 88 -17.11 0.19 -4.24
CA ASP A 88 -17.52 0.88 -3.01
C ASP A 88 -17.24 2.38 -3.14
N PHE A 89 -18.06 3.06 -3.95
CA PHE A 89 -17.89 4.48 -4.26
C PHE A 89 -18.03 5.37 -3.02
N LYS A 90 -18.83 4.97 -2.05
CA LYS A 90 -19.01 5.72 -0.79
C LYS A 90 -17.68 5.81 -0.05
N LYS A 91 -16.99 4.68 0.13
CA LYS A 91 -15.67 4.68 0.75
C LYS A 91 -14.61 5.33 -0.13
N ALA A 92 -14.69 5.19 -1.44
CA ALA A 92 -13.77 5.86 -2.35
C ALA A 92 -13.79 7.40 -2.15
N ILE A 93 -14.99 7.98 -2.06
CA ILE A 93 -15.18 9.41 -1.79
C ILE A 93 -14.63 9.78 -0.40
N GLU A 94 -15.01 9.03 0.64
CA GLU A 94 -14.55 9.28 2.02
C GLU A 94 -13.02 9.34 2.11
N PHE A 95 -12.33 8.38 1.49
CA PHE A 95 -10.87 8.34 1.50
C PHE A 95 -10.23 9.47 0.68
N ASN A 96 -10.83 9.86 -0.45
CA ASN A 96 -10.36 11.02 -1.21
C ASN A 96 -10.57 12.34 -0.45
N GLU A 97 -11.69 12.51 0.26
CA GLU A 97 -11.91 13.68 1.13
C GLU A 97 -10.89 13.73 2.27
N ASN A 98 -10.56 12.59 2.88
CA ASN A 98 -9.52 12.54 3.90
C ASN A 98 -8.15 12.94 3.35
N SER A 99 -7.83 12.56 2.11
CA SER A 99 -6.60 12.98 1.41
C SER A 99 -6.56 14.49 1.16
N LEU A 100 -7.69 15.11 0.81
CA LEU A 100 -7.82 16.56 0.56
C LEU A 100 -7.74 17.41 1.83
N LYS A 101 -8.02 16.82 3.00
CA LYS A 101 -7.96 17.50 4.31
C LYS A 101 -6.56 17.53 4.91
N ILE A 102 -5.57 16.92 4.25
CA ILE A 102 -4.16 16.88 4.68
C ILE A 102 -3.41 18.07 4.11
#